data_AF-A0A523VRU8-F1
#
_entry.id   AF-A0A523VRU8-F1
#
_cell.length_a   1.000
_cell.length_b   1.000
_cell.length_c   1.000
_cell.angle_alpha   90.00
_cell.angle_beta   90.00
_cell.angle_gamma   90.00
#
_symmetry.space_group_name_H-M   'P 1'
#
loop_
_entity.id
_entity.type
_entity.pdbx_description
1 polymer ?
#
loop_
_entity_poly.entity_id
_entity_poly.type
_entity_poly.pdbx_seq_one_letter_code
_entity_poly.pdbx_strand_id
1 'polypeptide(L)'
;HWISDSVNQNFVDEPHKAIVGDTKRGVVLDMTAKESVECRKTSLDICKENPLKVRSLFESIRPARQSTLQHWIQQGESRGLHDIRVLSMPRRVNWNTLREVYEFQPSSYEELLGVRGVGPATVRGLALVSEIIYGKPPSWRDPVKFSFAYGGKDGVPRPVDREAMDQSI
;
A
#
# COMPACT_ATOMS: atom_id res chain seq x y z
N HIS A 1 -4.94 18.48 16.42
CA HIS A 1 -6.03 17.64 16.92
C HIS A 1 -6.39 16.64 15.83
N TRP A 2 -6.41 15.35 16.14
CA TRP A 2 -7.00 14.35 15.23
C TRP A 2 -8.48 14.32 15.57
N ILE A 3 -9.34 14.87 14.71
CA ILE A 3 -10.79 14.80 14.86
C ILE A 3 -11.23 13.45 14.26
N SER A 4 -11.71 12.54 15.11
CA SER A 4 -12.13 11.19 14.74
C SER A 4 -13.65 11.05 14.61
N ASP A 5 -14.41 12.14 14.68
CA ASP A 5 -15.88 12.14 14.78
C ASP A 5 -16.61 11.53 13.57
N SER A 6 -15.90 11.24 12.46
CA SER A 6 -16.48 10.65 11.26
C SER A 6 -15.86 9.30 10.85
N VAL A 7 -14.99 8.70 11.67
CA VAL A 7 -14.40 7.39 11.35
C VAL A 7 -15.40 6.31 11.74
N ASN A 8 -16.31 5.99 10.81
CA ASN A 8 -17.25 4.89 10.95
C ASN A 8 -16.50 3.56 10.92
N GLN A 9 -16.16 2.97 12.08
CA GLN A 9 -15.70 1.57 12.32
C GLN A 9 -14.58 0.97 11.43
N ASN A 10 -14.17 1.62 10.34
CA ASN A 10 -13.32 1.11 9.28
C ASN A 10 -12.08 2.00 9.23
N PHE A 11 -10.95 1.43 9.67
CA PHE A 11 -9.68 2.12 9.78
C PHE A 11 -8.79 1.93 8.55
N VAL A 12 -9.25 1.17 7.55
CA VAL A 12 -8.46 0.78 6.38
C VAL A 12 -9.02 1.28 5.07
N ASP A 13 -10.27 1.76 5.02
CA ASP A 13 -10.88 2.33 3.82
C ASP A 13 -11.07 3.85 3.96
N GLU A 14 -10.17 4.61 3.34
CA GLU A 14 -10.13 6.08 3.36
C GLU A 14 -10.51 6.69 4.74
N PRO A 15 -9.88 6.29 5.85
CA PRO A 15 -10.28 6.73 7.20
C PRO A 15 -10.06 8.23 7.43
N HIS A 16 -9.31 8.87 6.54
CA HIS A 16 -8.92 10.27 6.61
C HIS A 16 -9.81 11.13 5.70
N LYS A 17 -10.33 12.26 6.21
CA LYS A 17 -10.98 13.27 5.34
C LYS A 17 -9.96 13.88 4.36
N ALA A 18 -8.74 14.13 4.85
CA ALA A 18 -7.60 14.58 4.07
C ALA A 18 -6.27 14.21 4.74
N ILE A 19 -5.23 13.98 3.92
CA ILE A 19 -3.84 13.93 4.37
C ILE A 19 -3.15 15.23 3.92
N VAL A 20 -2.54 15.92 4.88
CA VAL A 20 -1.78 17.16 4.67
C VAL A 20 -0.29 16.81 4.71
N GLY A 21 0.46 17.29 3.71
CA GLY A 21 1.90 17.06 3.64
C GLY A 21 2.57 18.10 2.77
N ASP A 22 3.78 18.52 3.15
CA ASP A 22 4.49 19.63 2.50
C ASP A 22 4.91 19.32 1.05
N THR A 23 4.84 18.06 0.62
CA THR A 23 5.21 17.68 -0.75
C THR A 23 4.37 16.49 -1.20
N LYS A 24 3.75 16.63 -2.36
CA LYS A 24 3.11 15.53 -3.08
C LYS A 24 4.18 14.74 -3.82
N ARG A 25 4.25 13.44 -3.54
CA ARG A 25 5.14 12.49 -4.20
C ARG A 25 4.47 11.95 -5.46
N GLY A 26 5.28 11.66 -6.48
CA GLY A 26 4.76 11.19 -7.77
C GLY A 26 4.22 9.74 -7.73
N VAL A 27 4.71 8.91 -6.81
CA VAL A 27 4.34 7.49 -6.67
C VAL A 27 4.34 7.13 -5.18
N VAL A 28 3.19 6.71 -4.65
CA VAL A 28 3.01 6.31 -3.25
C VAL A 28 2.10 5.09 -3.20
N LEU A 29 2.53 4.05 -2.48
CA LEU A 29 1.65 2.91 -2.20
C LEU A 29 0.58 3.34 -1.19
N ASP A 30 -0.67 3.44 -1.65
CA ASP A 30 -1.81 3.74 -0.81
C ASP A 30 -2.73 2.52 -0.68
N MET A 31 -2.52 1.75 0.40
CA MET A 31 -3.39 0.62 0.73
C MET A 31 -4.73 1.04 1.32
N THR A 32 -4.95 2.32 1.62
CA THR A 32 -6.20 2.83 2.20
C THR A 32 -7.21 3.30 1.16
N ALA A 33 -6.76 3.58 -0.06
CA ALA A 33 -7.62 3.97 -1.17
C ALA A 33 -8.71 2.92 -1.45
N LYS A 34 -9.88 3.36 -1.94
CA LYS A 34 -10.97 2.45 -2.34
C LYS A 34 -10.57 1.54 -3.49
N GLU A 35 -9.70 2.03 -4.37
CA GLU A 35 -9.14 1.24 -5.47
C GLU A 35 -8.30 0.05 -4.95
N SER A 36 -7.80 0.12 -3.73
CA SER A 36 -6.96 -0.92 -3.10
C SER A 36 -7.76 -2.01 -2.38
N VAL A 37 -9.10 -1.99 -2.39
CA VAL A 37 -9.94 -2.97 -1.67
C VAL A 37 -9.59 -4.41 -2.05
N GLU A 38 -9.49 -4.70 -3.34
CA GLU A 38 -9.17 -6.05 -3.82
C GLU A 38 -7.73 -6.45 -3.45
N CYS A 39 -6.80 -5.49 -3.49
CA CYS A 39 -5.43 -5.72 -3.04
C CYS A 39 -5.35 -6.05 -1.55
N ARG A 40 -6.16 -5.38 -0.70
CA ARG A 40 -6.27 -5.68 0.73
C ARG A 40 -6.80 -7.09 0.99
N LYS A 41 -7.87 -7.50 0.28
CA LYS A 41 -8.44 -8.85 0.39
C LYS A 41 -7.43 -9.91 -0.05
N THR A 42 -6.81 -9.75 -1.21
CA THR A 42 -5.79 -10.68 -1.69
C THR A 42 -4.59 -10.73 -0.75
N SER A 43 -4.16 -9.61 -0.18
CA SER A 43 -3.10 -9.59 0.84
C SER A 43 -3.46 -10.39 2.09
N LEU A 44 -4.72 -10.32 2.54
CA LEU A 44 -5.25 -11.13 3.63
C LEU A 44 -5.21 -12.62 3.28
N ASP A 45 -5.69 -12.98 2.08
CA ASP A 45 -5.72 -14.37 1.61
C ASP A 45 -4.30 -14.95 1.52
N ILE A 46 -3.35 -14.20 0.95
CA ILE A 46 -1.94 -14.59 0.87
C ILE A 46 -1.37 -14.86 2.27
N CYS A 47 -1.68 -14.01 3.26
CA CYS A 47 -1.19 -14.20 4.64
C CYS A 47 -1.73 -15.45 5.32
N LYS A 48 -2.90 -15.94 4.90
CA LYS A 48 -3.51 -17.17 5.41
C LYS A 48 -2.96 -18.42 4.74
N GLU A 49 -2.21 -18.29 3.65
CA GLU A 49 -1.55 -19.42 2.99
C GLU A 49 -0.31 -19.89 3.76
N ASN A 50 0.13 -21.12 3.47
CA ASN A 50 1.34 -21.68 4.05
C ASN A 50 2.54 -20.71 3.87
N PRO A 51 3.26 -20.33 4.96
CA PRO A 51 4.37 -19.38 4.89
C PRO A 51 5.47 -19.77 3.89
N LEU A 52 5.69 -21.06 3.63
CA LEU A 52 6.63 -21.54 2.62
C LEU A 52 6.15 -21.22 1.20
N LYS A 53 4.84 -21.31 0.94
CA LYS A 53 4.25 -20.92 -0.34
C LYS A 53 4.37 -19.41 -0.52
N VAL A 54 4.02 -18.63 0.50
CA VAL A 54 4.18 -17.17 0.50
C VAL A 54 5.63 -16.77 0.23
N ARG A 55 6.59 -17.44 0.88
CA ARG A 55 8.01 -17.24 0.61
C ARG A 55 8.39 -17.54 -0.83
N SER A 56 7.90 -18.65 -1.38
CA SER A 56 8.13 -18.98 -2.79
C SER A 56 7.55 -17.93 -3.74
N LEU A 57 6.36 -17.39 -3.46
CA LEU A 57 5.76 -16.30 -4.23
C LEU A 57 6.66 -15.05 -4.18
N PHE A 58 7.17 -14.71 -3.00
CA PHE A 58 8.11 -13.60 -2.82
C PHE A 58 9.44 -13.78 -3.56
N GLU A 59 10.00 -14.97 -3.53
CA GLU A 59 11.24 -15.32 -4.24
C GLU A 59 11.02 -15.43 -5.77
N SER A 60 9.80 -15.73 -6.21
CA SER A 60 9.44 -15.80 -7.64
C SER A 60 9.38 -14.42 -8.30
N ILE A 61 9.16 -13.35 -7.51
CA ILE A 61 9.17 -11.98 -8.00
C ILE A 61 10.62 -11.59 -8.33
N ARG A 62 10.94 -11.65 -9.63
CA ARG A 62 12.28 -11.30 -10.13
C ARG A 62 12.41 -9.81 -10.40
N PRO A 63 13.62 -9.23 -10.29
CA PRO A 63 13.86 -7.84 -10.65
C PRO A 63 13.49 -7.57 -12.11
N ALA A 64 12.94 -6.38 -12.40
CA ALA A 64 12.52 -5.95 -13.74
C ALA A 64 13.60 -6.03 -14.84
N ARG A 65 14.86 -6.23 -14.47
CA ARG A 65 15.99 -6.41 -15.42
C ARG A 65 16.14 -7.85 -15.93
N GLN A 66 15.35 -8.80 -15.42
CA GLN A 66 15.34 -10.17 -15.91
C GLN A 66 14.10 -10.38 -16.80
N SER A 67 14.33 -10.53 -18.10
CA SER A 67 13.26 -10.80 -19.07
C SER A 67 12.59 -12.15 -18.77
N THR A 68 11.26 -12.16 -18.74
CA THR A 68 10.46 -13.39 -18.65
C THR A 68 10.13 -13.89 -20.05
N LEU A 69 9.78 -15.18 -20.19
CA LEU A 69 9.29 -15.77 -21.45
C LEU A 69 8.09 -15.00 -22.04
N GLN A 70 7.38 -14.23 -21.23
CA GLN A 70 6.25 -13.39 -21.63
C GLN A 70 6.65 -12.30 -22.64
N HIS A 71 7.89 -11.78 -22.56
CA HIS A 71 8.46 -10.89 -23.56
C HIS A 71 8.48 -11.51 -24.97
N TRP A 72 8.62 -12.84 -25.07
CA TRP A 72 8.62 -13.55 -26.33
C TRP A 72 7.24 -14.01 -26.80
N ILE A 73 6.29 -14.19 -25.87
CA ILE A 73 4.94 -14.67 -26.18
C ILE A 73 4.03 -13.54 -26.68
N GLN A 74 4.22 -12.30 -26.21
CA GLN A 74 3.41 -11.14 -26.62
C GLN A 74 4.12 -10.32 -27.71
N GLN A 75 4.17 -10.83 -28.94
CA GLN A 75 4.60 -10.06 -30.12
C GLN A 75 3.46 -9.24 -30.77
N GLY A 76 2.34 -9.03 -30.08
CA GLY A 76 1.21 -8.26 -30.59
C GLY A 76 0.60 -7.45 -29.46
N GLU A 77 0.69 -6.13 -29.57
CA GLU A 77 0.10 -5.14 -28.66
C GLU A 77 0.61 -5.20 -27.22
N SER A 78 1.67 -4.42 -26.96
CA SER A 78 1.98 -3.92 -25.61
C SER A 78 0.89 -2.92 -25.17
N ARG A 79 -0.34 -3.41 -25.01
CA ARG A 79 -1.43 -2.65 -24.38
C ARG A 79 -1.25 -2.77 -22.87
N GLY A 80 -0.53 -1.80 -22.32
CA GLY A 80 -0.66 -1.44 -20.92
C GLY A 80 -0.30 -2.53 -19.92
N LEU A 81 0.79 -3.27 -20.16
CA LEU A 81 1.55 -3.76 -19.01
C LEU A 81 1.98 -2.50 -18.28
N HIS A 82 1.28 -2.19 -17.19
CA HIS A 82 1.79 -1.27 -16.19
C HIS A 82 3.24 -1.66 -16.02
N ASP A 83 4.14 -0.80 -16.49
CA ASP A 83 5.56 -0.85 -16.17
C ASP A 83 5.56 -1.06 -14.66
N ILE A 84 5.77 -2.29 -14.17
CA ILE A 84 5.58 -2.64 -12.75
C ILE A 84 6.63 -1.79 -12.07
N ARG A 85 6.24 -0.59 -11.63
CA ARG A 85 7.11 0.58 -11.49
C ARG A 85 8.03 0.33 -10.32
N VAL A 86 9.10 -0.40 -10.60
CA VAL A 86 10.26 -0.71 -9.76
C VAL A 86 9.88 -0.73 -8.28
N LEU A 87 8.99 -1.63 -7.89
CA LEU A 87 8.97 -2.04 -6.50
C LEU A 87 10.14 -3.01 -6.31
N SER A 88 11.25 -2.48 -5.78
CA SER A 88 12.27 -3.35 -5.20
C SER A 88 11.58 -4.15 -4.10
N MET A 89 11.46 -5.45 -4.33
CA MET A 89 11.01 -6.38 -3.31
C MET A 89 11.73 -6.07 -1.99
N PRO A 90 11.01 -5.89 -0.87
CA PRO A 90 11.66 -5.65 0.42
C PRO A 90 12.71 -6.72 0.68
N ARG A 91 13.98 -6.29 0.77
CA ARG A 91 15.13 -7.20 0.96
C ARG A 91 15.08 -8.01 2.25
N ARG A 92 14.20 -7.62 3.19
CA ARG A 92 14.01 -8.25 4.49
C ARG A 92 12.51 -8.34 4.79
N VAL A 93 11.94 -9.50 4.51
CA VAL A 93 10.62 -9.91 5.03
C VAL A 93 10.88 -10.71 6.31
N ASN A 94 10.16 -10.39 7.40
CA ASN A 94 10.26 -11.15 8.63
C ASN A 94 9.40 -12.42 8.52
N TRP A 95 10.04 -13.56 8.23
CA TRP A 95 9.36 -14.84 8.08
C TRP A 95 8.75 -15.37 9.38
N ASN A 96 9.30 -15.00 10.54
CA ASN A 96 8.71 -15.36 11.83
C ASN A 96 7.37 -14.65 12.00
N THR A 97 7.30 -13.37 11.66
CA THR A 97 6.03 -12.62 11.66
C THR A 97 5.02 -13.23 10.69
N LEU A 98 5.40 -13.60 9.46
CA LEU A 98 4.47 -14.24 8.54
C LEU A 98 3.97 -15.60 9.05
N ARG A 99 4.80 -16.34 9.80
CA ARG A 99 4.38 -17.56 10.47
C ARG A 99 3.39 -17.27 11.60
N GLU A 100 3.64 -16.28 12.43
CA GLU A 100 2.72 -15.86 13.49
C GLU A 100 1.37 -15.40 12.91
N VAL A 101 1.39 -14.64 11.81
CA VAL A 101 0.17 -14.24 11.08
C VAL A 101 -0.58 -15.47 10.55
N TYR A 102 0.14 -16.45 9.99
CA TYR A 102 -0.44 -17.69 9.51
C TYR A 102 -1.05 -18.53 10.65
N GLU A 103 -0.42 -18.56 11.82
CA GLU A 103 -0.96 -19.26 12.99
C GLU A 103 -2.17 -18.52 13.58
N PHE A 104 -2.16 -17.17 13.54
CA PHE A 104 -3.24 -16.32 14.02
C PHE A 104 -4.48 -16.31 13.11
N GLN A 105 -4.31 -16.46 11.78
CA GLN A 105 -5.39 -16.45 10.78
C GLN A 105 -6.31 -15.20 10.87
N PRO A 106 -5.80 -13.98 10.59
CA PRO A 106 -6.57 -12.75 10.76
C PRO A 106 -7.84 -12.74 9.90
N SER A 107 -8.98 -12.39 10.48
CA SER A 107 -10.27 -12.32 9.80
C SER A 107 -10.42 -11.07 8.91
N SER A 108 -9.69 -10.00 9.23
CA SER A 108 -9.74 -8.69 8.57
C SER A 108 -8.35 -8.09 8.31
N TYR A 109 -8.29 -7.11 7.42
CA TYR A 109 -7.02 -6.44 7.08
C TYR A 109 -6.52 -5.60 8.27
N GLU A 110 -7.44 -5.05 9.07
CA GLU A 110 -7.19 -4.39 10.34
C GLU A 110 -6.48 -5.32 11.33
N GLU A 111 -6.99 -6.54 11.50
CA GLU A 111 -6.37 -7.56 12.36
C GLU A 111 -4.97 -7.92 11.86
N LEU A 112 -4.79 -8.07 10.55
CA LEU A 112 -3.47 -8.30 9.95
C LEU A 112 -2.49 -7.18 10.31
N LEU A 113 -2.91 -5.91 10.20
CA LEU A 113 -2.09 -4.75 10.59
C LEU A 113 -1.84 -4.69 12.10
N GLY A 114 -2.75 -5.25 12.91
CA GLY A 114 -2.62 -5.34 14.36
C GLY A 114 -1.61 -6.38 14.84
N VAL A 115 -1.21 -7.33 13.99
CA VAL A 115 -0.21 -8.35 14.37
C VAL A 115 1.16 -7.69 14.55
N ARG A 116 1.76 -7.87 15.74
CA ARG A 116 3.08 -7.34 16.06
C ARG A 116 4.12 -7.83 15.05
N GLY A 117 4.86 -6.90 14.46
CA GLY A 117 5.88 -7.20 13.46
C GLY A 117 5.40 -7.09 12.01
N VAL A 118 4.08 -7.00 11.76
CA VAL A 118 3.56 -6.61 10.44
C VAL A 118 3.83 -5.12 10.24
N GLY A 119 4.83 -4.84 9.42
CA GLY A 119 5.27 -3.47 9.15
C GLY A 119 5.17 -3.10 7.67
N PRO A 120 5.63 -1.89 7.30
CA PRO A 120 5.56 -1.39 5.93
C PRO A 120 6.24 -2.29 4.91
N ALA A 121 7.29 -3.03 5.30
CA ALA A 121 7.96 -3.99 4.40
C ALA A 121 7.05 -5.18 4.05
N THR A 122 6.37 -5.75 5.05
CA THR A 122 5.42 -6.86 4.85
C THR A 122 4.23 -6.40 4.01
N VAL A 123 3.65 -5.24 4.33
CA VAL A 123 2.53 -4.65 3.57
C VAL A 123 2.91 -4.40 2.11
N ARG A 124 4.07 -3.76 1.85
CA ARG A 124 4.59 -3.58 0.49
C ARG A 124 4.79 -4.90 -0.24
N GLY A 125 5.30 -5.89 0.46
CA GLY A 125 5.50 -7.21 -0.10
C GLY A 125 4.19 -7.86 -0.54
N LEU A 126 3.20 -7.90 0.34
CA LEU A 126 1.89 -8.50 0.05
C LEU A 126 1.19 -7.77 -1.09
N ALA A 127 1.23 -6.44 -1.10
CA ALA A 127 0.70 -5.62 -2.18
C ALA A 127 1.37 -5.94 -3.53
N LEU A 128 2.69 -6.13 -3.52
CA LEU A 128 3.45 -6.51 -4.73
C LEU A 128 3.07 -7.91 -5.23
N VAL A 129 2.95 -8.89 -4.34
CA VAL A 129 2.51 -10.25 -4.70
C VAL A 129 1.09 -10.21 -5.27
N SER A 130 0.20 -9.45 -4.62
CA SER A 130 -1.18 -9.23 -5.08
C SER A 130 -1.23 -8.64 -6.49
N GLU A 131 -0.42 -7.62 -6.77
CA GLU A 131 -0.34 -6.99 -8.08
C GLU A 131 0.25 -7.92 -9.15
N ILE A 132 1.41 -8.53 -8.89
CA ILE A 132 2.16 -9.29 -9.89
C ILE A 132 1.53 -10.65 -10.18
N ILE A 133 1.16 -11.39 -9.12
CA ILE A 133 0.77 -12.80 -9.26
C ILE A 133 -0.75 -12.91 -9.44
N TYR A 134 -1.51 -12.09 -8.72
CA TYR A 134 -2.97 -12.17 -8.70
C TYR A 134 -3.65 -11.08 -9.54
N GLY A 135 -2.89 -10.12 -10.09
CA GLY A 135 -3.43 -9.05 -10.92
C GLY A 135 -4.36 -8.09 -10.17
N LYS A 136 -4.18 -7.96 -8.84
CA LYS A 136 -4.97 -7.08 -7.97
C LYS A 136 -4.09 -5.93 -7.46
N PRO A 137 -3.95 -4.84 -8.24
CA PRO A 137 -3.05 -3.75 -7.92
C PRO A 137 -3.57 -2.88 -6.76
N PRO A 138 -2.68 -2.28 -5.95
CA PRO A 138 -3.03 -1.19 -5.05
C PRO A 138 -3.07 0.16 -5.80
N SER A 139 -3.57 1.19 -5.13
CA SER A 139 -3.43 2.58 -5.56
C SER A 139 -1.98 3.04 -5.42
N TRP A 140 -1.48 3.66 -6.49
CA TRP A 140 -0.15 4.28 -6.57
C TRP A 140 -0.18 5.82 -6.45
N ARG A 141 -1.38 6.36 -6.20
CA ARG A 141 -1.63 7.79 -6.09
C ARG A 141 -1.30 8.26 -4.68
N ASP A 142 -0.59 9.39 -4.58
CA ASP A 142 -0.39 10.04 -3.28
C ASP A 142 -1.73 10.56 -2.72
N PRO A 143 -2.15 10.12 -1.51
CA PRO A 143 -3.38 10.57 -0.87
C PRO A 143 -3.30 12.00 -0.33
N VAL A 144 -2.13 12.66 -0.37
CA VAL A 144 -1.99 14.07 0.02
C VAL A 144 -2.89 14.98 -0.85
N LYS A 145 -3.79 15.71 -0.20
CA LYS A 145 -4.76 16.62 -0.85
C LYS A 145 -4.37 18.10 -0.75
N PHE A 146 -3.76 18.52 0.35
CA PHE A 146 -3.39 19.93 0.59
C PHE A 146 -1.90 20.03 0.85
N SER A 147 -1.12 20.47 -0.15
CA SER A 147 0.31 20.67 0.02
C SER A 147 0.70 22.12 0.31
N PHE A 148 -0.10 23.13 -0.04
CA PHE A 148 0.37 24.53 0.03
C PHE A 148 -0.68 25.63 0.26
N ALA A 149 -1.97 25.33 0.44
CA ALA A 149 -2.97 26.40 0.56
C ALA A 149 -2.93 27.15 1.91
N TYR A 150 -2.46 26.50 2.98
CA TYR A 150 -2.54 27.06 4.34
C TYR A 150 -1.20 27.31 5.02
N GLY A 151 -0.06 27.02 4.39
CA GLY A 151 1.26 27.18 5.00
C GLY A 151 1.85 25.85 5.48
N GLY A 152 3.17 25.82 5.69
CA GLY A 152 3.91 24.61 6.06
C GLY A 152 3.90 24.38 7.57
N LYS A 153 3.98 23.11 7.99
CA LYS A 153 4.10 22.77 9.43
C LYS A 153 5.36 23.38 10.05
N ASP A 154 6.40 23.56 9.24
CA ASP A 154 7.68 24.17 9.61
C ASP A 154 7.64 25.72 9.64
N GLY A 155 6.47 26.33 9.37
CA GLY A 155 6.28 27.78 9.47
C GLY A 155 6.81 28.60 8.28
N VAL A 156 7.38 27.96 7.26
CA VAL A 156 7.95 28.61 6.08
C VAL A 156 7.15 28.22 4.84
N PRO A 157 6.61 29.17 4.05
CA PRO A 157 6.74 30.64 4.14
C PRO A 157 5.80 31.30 5.17
N ARG A 158 4.72 30.61 5.58
CA ARG A 158 3.79 31.02 6.65
C ARG A 158 3.34 29.77 7.43
N PRO A 159 3.04 29.87 8.74
CA PRO A 159 2.50 28.78 9.53
C PRO A 159 1.11 28.36 9.03
N VAL A 160 0.78 27.08 9.23
CA VAL A 160 -0.54 26.51 8.87
C VAL A 160 -1.66 27.36 9.49
N ASP A 161 -2.44 28.04 8.67
CA ASP A 161 -3.68 28.70 9.06
C ASP A 161 -4.76 27.63 9.29
N ARG A 162 -4.95 27.28 10.56
CA ARG A 162 -5.89 26.24 10.98
C ARG A 162 -7.34 26.68 10.82
N GLU A 163 -7.65 27.96 10.96
CA GLU A 163 -9.01 28.48 10.88
C GLU A 163 -9.52 28.45 9.44
N ALA A 164 -8.70 28.91 8.49
CA ALA A 164 -9.05 28.85 7.08
C ALA A 164 -9.08 27.40 6.55
N MET A 165 -8.25 26.51 7.10
CA MET A 165 -8.32 25.07 6.84
C MET A 165 -9.64 24.46 7.32
N ASP A 166 -10.08 24.76 8.55
CA ASP A 166 -11.34 24.22 9.11
C ASP A 166 -12.58 24.75 8.36
N GLN A 167 -12.53 25.97 7.81
CA GLN A 167 -13.61 26.55 6.99
C GLN A 167 -13.73 25.95 5.58
N SER A 168 -12.72 25.21 5.12
CA SER A 168 -12.67 24.62 3.77
C SER A 168 -13.08 23.14 3.73
N ILE A 169 -13.55 22.60 4.86
CA ILE A 169 -13.83 21.18 5.10
C ILE A 169 -15.34 20.96 5.26
#